data_AF-A0A1E2RZG3-F1
#
_entry.id   AF-A0A1E2RZG3-F1
#
_cell.length_a   1.000
_cell.length_b   1.000
_cell.length_c   1.000
_cell.angle_alpha   90.00
_cell.angle_beta   90.00
_cell.angle_gamma   90.00
#
_symmetry.space_group_name_H-M   'P 1'
#
loop_
_entity.id
_entity.type
_entity.pdbx_description
1 polymer ?
#
loop_
_entity_poly.entity_id
_entity_poly.type
_entity_poly.pdbx_seq_one_letter_code
_entity_poly.pdbx_strand_id
1 'polypeptide(L)'
;MIHDGWLTFKAVKNEEVVTIPILPPLAEELAHAPKGQMTFLVTEYGKPFSAAGFGNRFRDWCDKAGLPHCTAHGLRKAASSRLAELGASEKQLNAWFGWADNSNEARRYTKAAQRKRLAEGVARQFSVPRGDDETKISTLRPRRKRG
;
A
#
# COMPACT_ATOMS: atom_id res chain seq x y z
N MET A 1 13.53 11.00 -9.32
CA MET A 1 13.24 12.27 -10.00
C MET A 1 11.80 12.65 -9.71
N ILE A 2 11.55 13.95 -9.52
CA ILE A 2 10.19 14.48 -9.40
C ILE A 2 9.86 15.21 -10.69
N HIS A 3 8.73 14.89 -11.30
CA HIS A 3 8.22 15.56 -12.50
C HIS A 3 6.70 15.50 -12.52
N ASP A 4 6.04 16.63 -12.79
CA ASP A 4 4.58 16.75 -12.91
C ASP A 4 3.78 16.12 -11.74
N GLY A 5 4.28 16.27 -10.51
CA GLY A 5 3.63 15.71 -9.31
C GLY A 5 3.84 14.19 -9.13
N TRP A 6 4.71 13.57 -9.92
CA TRP A 6 5.09 12.16 -9.79
C TRP A 6 6.51 12.02 -9.26
N LEU A 7 6.73 11.07 -8.37
CA LEU A 7 8.03 10.63 -7.90
C LEU A 7 8.40 9.31 -8.57
N THR A 8 9.47 9.32 -9.35
CA THR A 8 10.01 8.14 -10.02
C THR A 8 11.38 7.78 -9.43
N PHE A 9 11.58 6.52 -9.03
CA PHE A 9 12.85 6.01 -8.54
C PHE A 9 13.05 4.54 -8.90
N LYS A 10 14.31 4.09 -8.95
CA LYS A 10 14.64 2.68 -9.16
C LYS A 10 14.81 2.01 -7.80
N ALA A 11 14.07 0.94 -7.55
CA ALA A 11 14.16 0.18 -6.32
C ALA A 11 15.48 -0.61 -6.27
N VAL A 12 16.15 -0.61 -5.11
CA VAL A 12 17.50 -1.19 -4.97
C VAL A 12 17.47 -2.72 -5.05
N LYS A 13 16.43 -3.38 -4.54
CA LYS A 13 16.41 -4.84 -4.36
C LYS A 13 16.09 -5.61 -5.65
N ASN A 14 15.16 -5.10 -6.44
CA ASN A 14 14.61 -5.76 -7.64
C ASN A 14 14.80 -4.92 -8.91
N GLU A 15 15.44 -3.75 -8.81
CA GLU A 15 15.72 -2.87 -9.95
C GLU A 15 14.48 -2.34 -10.70
N GLU A 16 13.29 -2.53 -10.14
CA GLU A 16 12.05 -2.03 -10.73
C GLU A 16 11.97 -0.51 -10.66
N VAL A 17 11.46 0.09 -11.74
CA VAL A 17 11.15 1.52 -11.76
C VAL A 17 9.79 1.73 -11.10
N VAL A 18 9.79 2.42 -9.98
CA VAL A 18 8.61 2.76 -9.21
C VAL A 18 8.24 4.20 -9.53
N THR A 19 7.00 4.42 -9.94
CA THR A 19 6.43 5.75 -10.20
C THR A 19 5.16 5.92 -9.39
N ILE A 20 5.18 6.83 -8.43
CA ILE A 20 4.07 7.08 -7.51
C ILE A 20 3.69 8.57 -7.50
N PRO A 21 2.40 8.90 -7.34
CA PRO A 21 1.99 10.29 -7.21
C PRO A 21 2.49 10.85 -5.87
N ILE A 22 2.93 12.11 -5.89
CA ILE A 22 3.26 12.86 -4.69
C ILE A 22 1.95 13.27 -4.05
N LEU A 23 1.71 12.78 -2.84
CA LEU A 23 0.54 13.16 -2.05
C LEU A 23 0.66 14.62 -1.57
N PRO A 24 -0.44 15.36 -1.39
CA PRO A 24 -0.39 16.77 -0.98
C PRO A 24 0.48 17.04 0.26
N PRO A 25 0.40 16.24 1.35
CA PRO A 25 1.27 16.46 2.51
C PRO A 25 2.76 16.30 2.19
N LEU A 26 3.12 15.39 1.28
CA LEU A 26 4.51 15.24 0.86
C LEU A 26 4.96 16.41 -0.02
N ALA A 27 4.08 16.95 -0.87
CA ALA A 27 4.38 18.12 -1.68
C ALA A 27 4.66 19.37 -0.83
N GLU A 28 3.87 19.57 0.23
CA GLU A 28 4.06 20.64 1.21
C GLU A 28 5.44 20.54 1.89
N GLU A 29 5.80 19.36 2.42
CA GLU A 29 7.10 19.15 3.05
C GLU A 29 8.28 19.32 2.07
N LEU A 30 8.13 18.85 0.83
CA LEU A 30 9.15 19.01 -0.20
C LEU A 30 9.35 20.47 -0.62
N ALA A 31 8.35 21.34 -0.46
CA ALA A 31 8.48 22.78 -0.73
C ALA A 31 9.45 23.47 0.24
N HIS A 32 9.63 22.91 1.44
CA HIS A 32 10.59 23.39 2.44
C HIS A 32 12.01 22.82 2.24
N ALA A 33 12.17 21.80 1.39
CA ALA A 33 13.48 21.21 1.13
C ALA A 33 14.36 22.19 0.32
N PRO A 34 15.66 22.32 0.66
CA PRO A 34 16.56 23.18 -0.10
C PRO A 34 16.71 22.71 -1.55
N LYS A 35 16.64 23.65 -2.49
CA LYS A 35 16.77 23.37 -3.93
C LYS A 35 18.21 23.03 -4.29
N GLY A 36 18.39 22.24 -5.36
CA GLY A 36 19.71 21.91 -5.93
C GLY A 36 20.44 20.75 -5.24
N GLN A 37 19.81 20.05 -4.29
CA GLN A 37 20.39 18.86 -3.68
C GLN A 37 20.19 17.62 -4.57
N MET A 38 21.20 16.75 -4.60
CA MET A 38 21.11 15.45 -5.31
C MET A 38 20.15 14.47 -4.63
N THR A 39 19.90 14.63 -3.32
CA THR A 39 19.05 13.76 -2.50
C THR A 39 18.20 14.58 -1.55
N PHE A 40 16.97 14.13 -1.27
CA PHE A 40 16.06 14.83 -0.34
C PHE A 40 16.42 14.64 1.14
N LEU A 41 17.07 13.53 1.49
CA LEU A 41 17.39 13.18 2.87
C LEU A 41 18.88 13.33 3.11
N VAL A 42 19.26 14.42 3.76
CA VAL A 42 20.64 14.76 4.10
C VAL A 42 20.84 14.84 5.61
N THR A 43 22.04 14.50 6.04
CA THR A 43 22.52 14.66 7.42
C THR A 43 22.70 16.14 7.78
N GLU A 44 22.95 16.42 9.07
CA GLU A 44 23.27 17.78 9.56
C GLU A 44 24.52 18.39 8.90
N TYR A 45 25.37 17.55 8.29
CA TYR A 45 26.56 17.95 7.53
C TYR A 45 26.31 18.11 6.02
N GLY A 46 25.03 18.06 5.58
CA GLY A 46 24.65 18.21 4.17
C GLY A 46 24.98 17.00 3.29
N LYS A 47 25.39 15.86 3.87
CA LYS A 47 25.69 14.63 3.13
C LYS A 47 24.49 13.70 3.06
N PRO A 48 24.28 12.93 1.97
CA PRO A 48 23.21 11.94 1.89
C PRO A 48 23.27 10.93 3.05
N PHE A 49 22.12 10.54 3.57
CA PHE A 49 22.07 9.44 4.54
C PHE A 49 22.45 8.10 3.91
N SER A 50 23.14 7.25 4.67
CA SER A 50 23.17 5.80 4.41
C SER A 50 21.85 5.15 4.87
N ALA A 51 21.51 3.98 4.34
CA ALA A 51 20.29 3.27 4.73
C ALA A 51 20.24 2.99 6.26
N ALA A 52 21.35 2.53 6.83
CA ALA A 52 21.48 2.29 8.27
C ALA A 52 21.45 3.60 9.07
N GLY A 53 22.15 4.64 8.60
CA GLY A 53 22.18 5.94 9.26
C GLY A 53 20.82 6.61 9.32
N PHE A 54 20.04 6.55 8.23
CA PHE A 54 18.67 7.03 8.21
C PHE A 54 17.77 6.24 9.17
N GLY A 55 17.90 4.92 9.19
CA GLY A 55 17.14 4.06 10.09
C GLY A 55 17.34 4.42 11.57
N ASN A 56 18.60 4.62 11.97
CA ASN A 56 18.95 5.04 13.34
C ASN A 56 18.41 6.44 13.64
N ARG A 57 18.59 7.40 12.72
CA ARG A 57 18.08 8.76 12.94
C ARG A 57 16.56 8.81 13.03
N PHE A 58 15.87 8.04 12.18
CA PHE A 58 14.41 7.93 12.24
C PHE A 58 13.96 7.36 13.58
N ARG A 59 14.73 6.40 14.13
CA ARG A 59 14.46 5.85 15.44
C ARG A 59 14.58 6.91 16.54
N ASP A 60 15.63 7.72 16.52
CA ASP A 60 15.79 8.83 17.47
C ASP A 60 14.60 9.81 17.40
N TRP A 61 14.09 10.09 16.19
CA TRP A 61 12.90 10.92 16.01
C TRP A 61 11.64 10.27 16.61
N CYS A 62 11.46 8.96 16.44
CA CYS A 62 10.38 8.23 17.08
C CYS A 62 10.47 8.31 18.61
N ASP A 63 11.66 8.14 19.19
CA ASP A 63 11.86 8.21 20.64
C ASP A 63 11.56 9.62 21.18
N LYS A 64 12.03 10.67 20.48
CA LYS A 64 11.71 12.07 20.82
C LYS A 64 10.22 12.38 20.74
N ALA A 65 9.49 11.72 19.85
CA ALA A 65 8.04 11.85 19.71
C ALA A 65 7.24 10.99 20.72
N GLY A 66 7.90 10.26 21.63
CA GLY A 66 7.23 9.36 22.56
C GLY A 66 6.69 8.07 21.92
N LEU A 67 7.23 7.68 20.76
CA LEU A 67 6.82 6.51 19.98
C LEU A 67 7.92 5.44 19.89
N PRO A 68 8.42 4.90 21.02
CA PRO A 68 9.57 3.99 21.05
C PRO A 68 9.27 2.57 20.51
N HIS A 69 8.12 2.33 19.92
CA HIS A 69 7.79 1.07 19.24
C HIS A 69 7.78 1.25 17.71
N CYS A 70 7.93 2.50 17.23
CA CYS A 70 7.92 2.81 15.81
C CYS A 70 9.33 2.75 15.20
N THR A 71 9.36 2.46 13.90
CA THR A 71 10.55 2.45 13.04
C THR A 71 10.14 2.83 11.62
N ALA A 72 11.09 3.25 10.78
CA ALA A 72 10.82 3.56 9.36
C ALA A 72 10.23 2.35 8.61
N HIS A 73 10.79 1.15 8.84
CA HIS A 73 10.25 -0.08 8.27
C HIS A 73 8.85 -0.42 8.79
N GLY A 74 8.62 -0.21 10.09
CA GLY A 74 7.30 -0.37 10.71
C GLY A 74 6.26 0.55 10.08
N LEU A 75 6.60 1.81 9.83
CA LEU A 75 5.72 2.78 9.17
C LEU A 75 5.31 2.31 7.77
N ARG A 76 6.27 1.78 7.00
CA ARG A 76 5.99 1.22 5.67
C ARG A 76 5.01 0.04 5.74
N LYS A 77 5.18 -0.87 6.72
CA LYS A 77 4.24 -1.98 6.94
C LYS A 77 2.85 -1.48 7.34
N ALA A 78 2.78 -0.49 8.23
CA ALA A 78 1.51 0.10 8.67
C ALA A 78 0.75 0.73 7.48
N ALA A 79 1.45 1.44 6.60
CA ALA A 79 0.85 1.96 5.36
C ALA A 79 0.30 0.83 4.47
N SER A 80 1.02 -0.29 4.37
CA SER A 80 0.59 -1.46 3.59
C SER A 80 -0.70 -2.07 4.15
N SER A 81 -0.75 -2.28 5.48
CA SER A 81 -1.94 -2.78 6.17
C SER A 81 -3.13 -1.83 5.96
N ARG A 82 -2.92 -0.53 6.19
CA ARG A 82 -3.99 0.48 6.05
C ARG A 82 -4.56 0.52 4.63
N LEU A 83 -3.72 0.48 3.61
CA LEU A 83 -4.20 0.44 2.22
C LEU A 83 -4.97 -0.86 1.92
N ALA A 84 -4.51 -2.01 2.43
CA ALA A 84 -5.23 -3.28 2.27
C ALA A 84 -6.61 -3.25 2.96
N GLU A 85 -6.70 -2.68 4.16
CA GLU A 85 -7.96 -2.48 4.90
C GLU A 85 -8.94 -1.60 4.12
N LEU A 86 -8.43 -0.53 3.50
CA LEU A 86 -9.18 0.34 2.59
C LEU A 86 -9.56 -0.34 1.26
N GLY A 87 -9.08 -1.56 1.01
CA GLY A 87 -9.49 -2.38 -0.13
C GLY A 87 -8.59 -2.32 -1.34
N ALA A 88 -7.37 -1.80 -1.19
CA ALA A 88 -6.37 -1.90 -2.24
C ALA A 88 -6.15 -3.37 -2.62
N SER A 89 -6.17 -3.65 -3.93
CA SER A 89 -5.81 -4.93 -4.54
C SER A 89 -4.33 -5.25 -4.35
N GLU A 90 -3.94 -6.53 -4.50
CA GLU A 90 -2.51 -6.91 -4.45
C GLU A 90 -1.69 -6.13 -5.49
N LYS A 91 -2.21 -5.98 -6.71
CA LYS A 91 -1.57 -5.20 -7.79
C LYS A 91 -1.39 -3.73 -7.44
N GLN A 92 -2.38 -3.12 -6.78
CA GLN A 92 -2.27 -1.72 -6.33
C GLN A 92 -1.20 -1.56 -5.25
N LEU A 93 -1.10 -2.49 -4.30
CA LEU A 93 -0.02 -2.47 -3.30
C LEU A 93 1.35 -2.69 -3.94
N ASN A 94 1.46 -3.63 -4.89
CA ASN A 94 2.69 -3.86 -5.63
C ASN A 94 3.17 -2.58 -6.34
N ALA A 95 2.29 -1.92 -7.07
CA ALA A 95 2.60 -0.65 -7.74
C ALA A 95 2.99 0.45 -6.74
N TRP A 96 2.28 0.57 -5.61
CA TRP A 96 2.55 1.60 -4.61
C TRP A 96 3.87 1.38 -3.85
N PHE A 97 4.18 0.13 -3.51
CA PHE A 97 5.35 -0.23 -2.72
C PHE A 97 6.52 -0.73 -3.58
N GLY A 98 6.41 -0.76 -4.90
CA GLY A 98 7.48 -1.28 -5.79
C GLY A 98 7.83 -2.74 -5.49
N TRP A 99 6.82 -3.55 -5.18
CA TRP A 99 7.00 -4.99 -5.04
C TRP A 99 6.77 -5.66 -6.40
N ALA A 100 7.58 -6.65 -6.70
CA ALA A 100 7.43 -7.44 -7.91
C ALA A 100 6.05 -8.12 -7.96
N ASP A 101 5.48 -8.28 -9.15
CA ASP A 101 4.14 -8.86 -9.30
C ASP A 101 4.01 -10.29 -8.77
N ASN A 102 5.13 -11.04 -8.74
CA ASN A 102 5.21 -12.40 -8.21
C ASN A 102 5.57 -12.47 -6.72
N SER A 103 5.68 -11.33 -6.04
CA SER A 103 6.02 -11.23 -4.62
C SER A 103 4.83 -11.61 -3.73
N ASN A 104 5.11 -12.25 -2.58
CA ASN A 104 4.08 -12.58 -1.59
C ASN A 104 3.81 -11.42 -0.60
N GLU A 105 4.48 -10.29 -0.79
CA GLU A 105 4.50 -9.19 0.18
C GLU A 105 3.15 -8.50 0.25
N ALA A 106 2.52 -8.17 -0.89
CA ALA A 106 1.15 -7.66 -0.92
C ALA A 106 0.15 -8.66 -0.37
N ARG A 107 0.27 -9.92 -0.78
CA ARG A 107 -0.60 -11.03 -0.35
C ARG A 107 -0.67 -11.15 1.17
N ARG A 108 0.43 -10.90 1.88
CA ARG A 108 0.48 -10.91 3.34
C ARG A 108 -0.53 -9.95 3.99
N TYR A 109 -0.77 -8.80 3.39
CA TYR A 109 -1.68 -7.77 3.92
C TYR A 109 -3.12 -7.93 3.42
N THR A 110 -3.33 -8.61 2.30
CA THR A 110 -4.63 -8.62 1.60
C THR A 110 -5.45 -9.90 1.76
N LYS A 111 -4.79 -11.02 2.10
CA LYS A 111 -5.31 -12.41 1.98
C LYS A 111 -6.72 -12.62 2.54
N ALA A 112 -7.03 -12.09 3.73
CA ALA A 112 -8.31 -12.32 4.39
C ALA A 112 -9.40 -11.35 3.90
N ALA A 113 -9.08 -10.05 3.80
CA ALA A 113 -10.04 -9.00 3.49
C ALA A 113 -10.52 -9.05 2.02
N GLN A 114 -9.64 -9.41 1.07
CA GLN A 114 -10.00 -9.38 -0.34
C GLN A 114 -10.91 -10.53 -0.76
N ARG A 115 -10.77 -11.74 -0.19
CA ARG A 115 -11.58 -12.90 -0.60
C ARG A 115 -13.08 -12.64 -0.47
N LYS A 116 -13.50 -12.07 0.66
CA LYS A 116 -14.90 -11.73 0.90
C LYS A 116 -15.38 -10.63 -0.04
N ARG A 117 -14.62 -9.53 -0.17
CA ARG A 117 -14.95 -8.41 -1.07
C ARG A 117 -15.05 -8.83 -2.54
N LEU A 118 -14.14 -9.69 -3.00
CA LEU A 118 -14.17 -10.22 -4.36
C LEU A 118 -15.41 -11.07 -4.59
N ALA A 119 -15.76 -11.95 -3.64
CA ALA A 119 -17.00 -12.73 -3.73
C ALA A 119 -18.25 -11.85 -3.72
N GLU A 120 -18.30 -10.79 -2.90
CA GLU A 120 -19.39 -9.80 -2.90
C GLU A 120 -19.49 -9.05 -4.23
N GLY A 121 -18.35 -8.62 -4.79
CA GLY A 121 -18.30 -7.96 -6.10
C GLY A 121 -18.81 -8.87 -7.21
N VAL A 122 -18.39 -10.13 -7.22
CA VAL A 122 -18.88 -11.15 -8.16
C VAL A 122 -20.38 -11.39 -7.97
N ALA A 123 -20.87 -11.51 -6.73
CA ALA A 123 -22.30 -11.67 -6.46
C ALA A 123 -23.12 -10.50 -7.03
N ARG A 124 -22.62 -9.25 -6.91
CA ARG A 124 -23.27 -8.08 -7.50
C ARG A 124 -23.34 -8.13 -9.02
N GLN A 125 -22.29 -8.63 -9.68
CA GLN A 125 -22.28 -8.81 -11.13
C GLN A 125 -23.30 -9.86 -11.59
N PHE A 126 -23.45 -10.95 -10.83
CA PHE A 126 -24.45 -11.98 -11.10
C PHE A 126 -25.88 -11.58 -10.71
N SER A 127 -26.04 -10.63 -9.78
CA SER A 127 -27.37 -10.15 -9.33
C SER A 127 -27.93 -8.99 -10.15
N VAL A 128 -27.24 -8.52 -11.20
CA VAL A 128 -27.84 -7.60 -12.17
C VAL A 128 -28.93 -8.40 -12.90
N PRO A 129 -30.21 -8.02 -12.80
CA PRO A 129 -31.23 -8.67 -13.62
C PRO A 129 -30.81 -8.42 -15.07
N ARG A 130 -30.45 -9.48 -15.79
CA ARG A 130 -30.67 -9.44 -17.24
C ARG A 130 -32.14 -9.13 -17.39
N GLY A 131 -32.47 -8.15 -18.23
CA GLY A 131 -33.85 -8.00 -18.67
C GLY A 131 -34.40 -9.39 -18.98
N ASP A 132 -35.60 -9.63 -18.45
CA ASP A 132 -36.49 -10.70 -18.86
C ASP A 132 -35.96 -12.14 -18.63
N ASP A 133 -35.94 -12.60 -17.37
CA ASP A 133 -36.61 -13.86 -17.01
C ASP A 133 -36.86 -13.98 -15.49
N GLU A 134 -38.13 -13.98 -15.08
CA GLU A 134 -38.55 -14.33 -13.72
C GLU A 134 -38.41 -15.84 -13.50
N THR A 135 -37.22 -16.35 -13.17
CA THR A 135 -37.08 -17.72 -12.68
C THR A 135 -36.80 -17.77 -11.17
N LYS A 136 -37.91 -17.85 -10.44
CA LYS A 136 -38.11 -18.27 -9.04
C LYS A 136 -36.90 -18.90 -8.36
N ILE A 137 -36.22 -18.14 -7.50
CA ILE A 137 -35.41 -18.70 -6.39
C ILE A 137 -36.36 -19.08 -5.25
N SER A 138 -37.26 -20.03 -5.53
CA SER A 138 -38.06 -20.72 -4.52
C SER A 138 -37.64 -22.17 -4.53
N THR A 139 -36.64 -22.51 -3.73
CA THR A 139 -36.53 -23.72 -2.89
C THR A 139 -35.06 -24.05 -2.58
N LEU A 140 -34.52 -23.39 -1.56
CA LEU A 140 -33.45 -23.99 -0.76
C LEU A 140 -33.98 -24.18 0.65
N ARG A 141 -34.89 -25.15 0.82
CA ARG A 141 -35.17 -25.70 2.16
C ARG A 141 -33.96 -26.54 2.57
N PRO A 142 -33.45 -26.40 3.80
CA PRO A 142 -32.37 -27.26 4.27
C PRO A 142 -32.86 -28.71 4.31
N ARG A 143 -32.11 -29.63 3.68
CA ARG A 143 -32.33 -31.08 3.82
C ARG A 143 -32.16 -31.44 5.29
N ARG A 144 -33.27 -31.69 6.00
CA ARG A 144 -33.28 -32.40 7.29
C ARG A 144 -32.63 -33.76 7.06
N LYS A 145 -31.47 -34.02 7.69
CA LYS A 145 -30.93 -35.38 7.83
C LYS A 145 -31.97 -36.20 8.61
N ARG A 146 -32.43 -37.31 8.04
CA ARG A 146 -33.15 -38.37 8.76
C ARG A 146 -32.19 -39.54 8.93
N GLY A 147 -32.20 -40.14 10.12
CA GLY A 147 -31.57 -41.43 10.44
C GLY A 147 -30.11 -41.30 10.77
#